data_AF-A0A168SM74-F1
#
_entry.id   AF-A0A168SM74-F1
#
_cell.length_a   1.000
_cell.length_b   1.000
_cell.length_c   1.000
_cell.angle_alpha   90.00
_cell.angle_beta   90.00
_cell.angle_gamma   90.00
#
_symmetry.space_group_name_H-M   'P 1'
#
loop_
_entity.id
_entity.type
_entity.pdbx_description
1 polymer ?
#
loop_
_entity_poly.entity_id
_entity_poly.type
_entity_poly.pdbx_seq_one_letter_code
_entity_poly.pdbx_strand_id
1 'polypeptide(L)'
;MASKTDTDQKPSIPETEPMSTAAHSPTTTSQKRALQDDPDPPVKERKSRKAPHELLTDAEKKANHIASEQKRRQNIRLGFDQLIDIVPALNSGNRSEALILQKSVDHIKQLITVKNDLKDQIRDLHALLGESPYDEDSSEDDLAYSAY
;
A
#
# COMPACT_ATOMS: atom_id res chain seq x y z
N MET A 1 -60.26 -38.91 -16.90
CA MET A 1 -59.48 -39.90 -16.13
C MET A 1 -58.26 -39.20 -15.57
N ALA A 2 -57.96 -39.49 -14.31
CA ALA A 2 -57.08 -38.76 -13.43
C ALA A 2 -55.59 -38.91 -13.79
N SER A 3 -54.79 -37.90 -13.44
CA SER A 3 -53.46 -38.09 -12.84
C SER A 3 -53.12 -36.86 -12.00
N LYS A 4 -53.21 -37.02 -10.68
CA LYS A 4 -52.47 -36.26 -9.68
C LYS A 4 -51.35 -37.17 -9.19
N THR A 5 -50.12 -36.68 -9.14
CA THR A 5 -49.16 -37.00 -8.07
C THR A 5 -48.19 -35.84 -7.95
N ASP A 6 -48.23 -35.25 -6.75
CA ASP A 6 -47.38 -34.24 -6.16
C ASP A 6 -46.41 -34.99 -5.22
N THR A 7 -45.11 -34.75 -5.29
CA THR A 7 -44.15 -35.12 -4.23
C THR A 7 -42.96 -34.15 -4.22
N ASP A 8 -42.79 -33.51 -3.07
CA ASP A 8 -41.80 -32.53 -2.63
C ASP A 8 -40.29 -32.85 -2.77
N GLN A 9 -39.55 -31.80 -3.14
CA GLN A 9 -38.38 -31.18 -2.48
C GLN A 9 -37.45 -32.01 -1.56
N LYS A 10 -36.14 -32.06 -1.90
CA LYS A 10 -35.02 -31.72 -0.97
C LYS A 10 -33.68 -31.56 -1.74
N PRO A 11 -33.02 -30.39 -1.74
CA PRO A 11 -31.64 -30.25 -2.20
C PRO A 11 -30.65 -30.60 -1.08
N SER A 12 -29.70 -31.48 -1.40
CA SER A 12 -28.62 -31.92 -0.52
C SER A 12 -27.57 -30.82 -0.34
N ILE A 13 -27.35 -30.41 0.92
CA ILE A 13 -26.23 -29.56 1.34
C ILE A 13 -25.04 -30.49 1.63
N PRO A 14 -23.82 -30.22 1.15
CA PRO A 14 -22.64 -30.88 1.69
C PRO A 14 -22.15 -30.12 2.94
N GLU A 15 -22.28 -30.77 4.10
CA GLU A 15 -21.53 -30.46 5.32
C GLU A 15 -20.03 -30.66 5.06
N THR A 16 -19.23 -29.63 5.33
CA THR A 16 -17.79 -29.79 5.55
C THR A 16 -17.49 -29.41 7.00
N GLU A 17 -17.34 -30.42 7.84
CA GLU A 17 -16.75 -30.32 9.18
C GLU A 17 -15.24 -29.98 9.08
N PRO A 18 -14.67 -29.26 10.07
CA PRO A 18 -13.31 -28.75 10.01
C PRO A 18 -12.29 -29.80 10.50
N MET A 19 -11.33 -30.16 9.64
CA MET A 19 -10.24 -31.04 10.03
C MET A 19 -8.99 -30.23 10.41
N SER A 20 -8.61 -30.40 11.68
CA SER A 20 -7.42 -29.89 12.35
C SER A 20 -6.14 -30.50 11.78
N THR A 21 -5.19 -29.68 11.33
CA THR A 21 -3.74 -29.93 11.41
C THR A 21 -2.97 -28.63 11.16
N ALA A 22 -2.18 -28.20 12.15
CA ALA A 22 -0.78 -27.75 12.02
C ALA A 22 -0.40 -26.95 13.26
N ALA A 23 0.48 -27.55 14.06
CA ALA A 23 1.20 -26.92 15.14
C ALA A 23 2.05 -25.76 14.64
N HIS A 24 2.05 -24.62 15.34
CA HIS A 24 3.21 -23.74 15.53
C HIS A 24 2.94 -22.79 16.70
N SER A 25 3.61 -23.04 17.83
CA SER A 25 3.71 -22.10 18.95
C SER A 25 4.84 -21.11 18.69
N PRO A 26 4.69 -19.83 19.03
CA PRO A 26 5.82 -19.02 19.45
C PRO A 26 5.72 -18.70 20.94
N THR A 27 6.69 -19.22 21.67
CA THR A 27 7.11 -18.85 23.02
C THR A 27 7.55 -17.38 23.04
N THR A 28 6.98 -16.57 23.93
CA THR A 28 7.57 -15.28 24.31
C THR A 28 7.73 -15.18 25.83
N THR A 29 9.00 -15.27 26.21
CA THR A 29 9.66 -15.09 27.49
C THR A 29 9.10 -13.96 28.35
N SER A 30 8.65 -14.30 29.56
CA SER A 30 8.40 -13.37 30.65
C SER A 30 9.72 -13.01 31.36
N GLN A 31 10.09 -11.73 31.39
CA GLN A 31 11.08 -11.21 32.33
C GLN A 31 10.41 -10.21 33.28
N LYS A 32 10.11 -10.69 34.50
CA LYS A 32 9.81 -9.86 35.67
C LYS A 32 11.12 -9.27 36.19
N ARG A 33 11.16 -7.95 36.41
CA ARG A 33 12.19 -7.29 37.23
C ARG A 33 11.49 -6.56 38.39
N ALA A 34 11.94 -6.87 39.59
CA ALA A 34 11.47 -6.35 40.87
C ALA A 34 12.43 -5.26 41.36
N LEU A 35 11.88 -4.13 41.87
CA LEU A 35 12.54 -3.14 42.73
C LEU A 35 11.41 -2.49 43.56
N GLN A 36 11.30 -2.83 44.85
CA GLN A 36 11.82 -2.11 46.03
C GLN A 36 10.88 -1.01 46.56
N ASP A 37 10.68 -1.07 47.87
CA ASP A 37 9.68 -0.44 48.74
C ASP A 37 10.36 0.68 49.55
N ASP A 38 9.68 1.83 49.75
CA ASP A 38 9.80 2.86 50.82
C ASP A 38 9.34 4.29 50.38
N PRO A 39 8.91 5.21 51.30
CA PRO A 39 7.54 5.75 51.30
C PRO A 39 7.36 7.27 51.01
N ASP A 40 6.08 7.65 50.78
CA ASP A 40 5.46 8.98 50.46
C ASP A 40 5.77 10.12 51.48
N PRO A 41 5.72 11.46 51.16
CA PRO A 41 4.47 12.23 50.88
C PRO A 41 4.67 13.55 50.05
N PRO A 42 3.75 14.56 49.96
CA PRO A 42 2.29 14.62 50.14
C PRO A 42 1.50 15.11 48.89
N VAL A 43 0.23 14.71 48.90
CA VAL A 43 -0.95 15.14 48.12
C VAL A 43 -0.91 16.56 47.54
N LYS A 44 -0.84 16.68 46.20
CA LYS A 44 -1.25 17.88 45.46
C LYS A 44 -2.30 17.52 44.41
N GLU A 45 -3.47 18.12 44.59
CA GLU A 45 -4.50 18.49 43.63
C GLU A 45 -4.64 17.60 42.39
N ARG A 46 -5.71 16.79 42.41
CA ARG A 46 -6.17 15.98 41.30
C ARG A 46 -6.57 16.88 40.12
N LYS A 47 -5.61 17.22 39.26
CA LYS A 47 -5.89 17.42 37.83
C LYS A 47 -6.58 16.14 37.37
N SER A 48 -7.79 16.29 36.85
CA SER A 48 -8.62 15.26 36.23
C SER A 48 -7.75 14.32 35.40
N ARG A 49 -7.44 13.16 36.00
CA ARG A 49 -6.72 12.08 35.36
C ARG A 49 -7.61 11.64 34.22
N LYS A 50 -7.18 11.90 32.97
CA LYS A 50 -7.70 11.20 31.81
C LYS A 50 -7.73 9.73 32.18
N ALA A 51 -8.89 9.11 32.06
CA ALA A 51 -9.10 7.72 32.43
C ALA A 51 -7.99 6.85 31.82
N PRO A 52 -7.48 5.85 32.56
CA PRO A 52 -6.42 4.98 32.07
C PRO A 52 -6.90 4.33 30.78
N HIS A 53 -6.27 4.74 29.65
CA HIS A 53 -6.38 4.19 28.31
C HIS A 53 -7.36 3.01 28.20
N GLU A 54 -8.66 3.29 28.01
CA GLU A 54 -9.61 2.24 27.67
C GLU A 54 -9.09 1.58 26.40
N LEU A 55 -8.76 0.30 26.50
CA LEU A 55 -8.50 -0.51 25.32
C LEU A 55 -9.74 -0.38 24.45
N LEU A 56 -9.56 0.01 23.18
CA LEU A 56 -10.64 0.04 22.19
C LEU A 56 -11.47 -1.24 22.33
N THR A 57 -12.78 -1.07 22.49
CA THR A 57 -13.72 -2.21 22.52
C THR A 57 -13.57 -3.01 21.22
N ASP A 58 -13.94 -4.29 21.22
CA ASP A 58 -13.83 -5.11 20.01
C ASP A 58 -14.69 -4.57 18.86
N ALA A 59 -15.81 -3.91 19.19
CA ALA A 59 -16.64 -3.18 18.24
C ALA A 59 -15.90 -1.96 17.64
N GLU A 60 -15.23 -1.16 18.48
CA GLU A 60 -14.44 0.00 18.03
C GLU A 60 -13.22 -0.41 17.21
N LYS A 61 -12.52 -1.49 17.61
CA LYS A 61 -11.40 -2.04 16.82
C LYS A 61 -11.88 -2.47 15.43
N LYS A 62 -13.02 -3.17 15.36
CA LYS A 62 -13.61 -3.60 14.07
C LYS A 62 -14.00 -2.40 13.22
N ALA A 63 -14.63 -1.38 13.80
CA ALA A 63 -15.00 -0.15 13.10
C ALA A 63 -13.76 0.61 12.60
N ASN A 64 -12.73 0.75 13.43
CA ASN A 64 -11.49 1.43 13.05
C ASN A 64 -10.73 0.66 11.97
N HIS A 65 -10.70 -0.67 12.02
CA HIS A 65 -10.11 -1.50 10.98
C HIS A 65 -10.81 -1.29 9.63
N ILE A 66 -12.15 -1.32 9.59
CA ILE A 66 -12.93 -1.07 8.38
C ILE A 66 -12.66 0.34 7.83
N ALA A 67 -12.68 1.35 8.69
CA ALA A 67 -12.43 2.74 8.30
C ALA A 67 -11.01 2.95 7.75
N SER A 68 -10.00 2.37 8.42
CA SER A 68 -8.60 2.45 8.01
C SER A 68 -8.37 1.76 6.67
N GLU A 69 -8.98 0.60 6.45
CA GLU A 69 -8.87 -0.12 5.18
C GLU A 69 -9.62 0.60 4.05
N GLN A 70 -10.78 1.20 4.32
CA GLN A 70 -11.49 2.02 3.33
C GLN A 70 -10.64 3.24 2.92
N LYS A 71 -10.04 3.93 3.89
CA LYS A 71 -9.12 5.05 3.62
C LYS A 71 -7.92 4.60 2.79
N ARG A 72 -7.30 3.47 3.15
CA ARG A 72 -6.19 2.88 2.39
C ARG A 72 -6.59 2.60 0.95
N ARG A 73 -7.74 1.96 0.72
CA ARG A 73 -8.26 1.67 -0.63
C ARG A 73 -8.56 2.93 -1.42
N GLN A 74 -9.11 3.96 -0.78
CA GLN A 74 -9.38 5.23 -1.44
C GLN A 74 -8.08 5.91 -1.89
N ASN A 75 -7.04 5.91 -1.05
CA ASN A 75 -5.74 6.47 -1.41
C ASN A 75 -5.12 5.73 -2.60
N ILE A 76 -5.22 4.40 -2.64
CA ILE A 76 -4.73 3.60 -3.78
C ILE A 76 -5.45 4.00 -5.07
N ARG A 77 -6.79 4.13 -5.04
CA ARG A 77 -7.57 4.56 -6.20
C ARG A 77 -7.16 5.94 -6.70
N LEU A 78 -6.99 6.90 -5.79
CA LEU A 78 -6.53 8.24 -6.14
C LEU A 78 -5.15 8.21 -6.80
N GLY A 79 -4.25 7.32 -6.36
CA GLY A 79 -2.96 7.11 -7.02
C GLY A 79 -3.10 6.60 -8.46
N PHE A 80 -4.02 5.66 -8.70
CA PHE A 80 -4.30 5.17 -10.06
C PHE A 80 -4.94 6.24 -10.95
N ASP A 81 -5.85 7.06 -10.40
CA ASP A 81 -6.46 8.17 -11.13
C ASP A 81 -5.38 9.18 -11.58
N GLN A 82 -4.43 9.51 -10.70
CA GLN A 82 -3.29 10.38 -11.06
C GLN A 82 -2.40 9.77 -12.15
N LEU A 83 -2.16 8.45 -12.12
CA LEU A 83 -1.40 7.77 -13.18
C LEU A 83 -2.12 7.86 -14.53
N ILE A 84 -3.45 7.75 -14.55
CA ILE A 84 -4.24 7.89 -15.77
C ILE A 84 -4.10 9.29 -16.36
N ASP A 85 -4.08 10.32 -15.52
CA ASP A 85 -3.98 11.72 -15.98
C ASP A 85 -2.59 12.06 -16.54
N ILE A 86 -1.53 11.50 -15.95
CA ILE A 86 -0.14 11.80 -16.34
C ILE A 86 0.28 11.01 -17.59
N VAL A 87 -0.18 9.76 -17.74
CA VAL A 87 0.26 8.87 -18.83
C VAL A 87 -0.66 9.04 -20.05
N PRO A 88 -0.18 9.67 -21.16
CA PRO A 88 -1.04 10.04 -22.29
C PRO A 88 -1.76 8.86 -22.97
N ALA A 89 -1.16 7.67 -22.87
CA ALA A 89 -1.70 6.43 -23.43
C ALA A 89 -2.96 5.91 -22.70
N LEU A 90 -3.30 6.46 -21.53
CA LEU A 90 -4.43 6.02 -20.70
C LEU A 90 -5.67 6.93 -20.80
N ASN A 91 -5.58 8.10 -21.44
CA ASN A 91 -6.63 9.14 -21.45
C ASN A 91 -7.96 8.72 -22.10
N SER A 92 -7.95 7.71 -22.98
CA SER A 92 -9.13 7.30 -23.76
C SER A 92 -9.39 5.78 -23.79
N GLY A 93 -8.68 5.02 -22.96
CA GLY A 93 -8.63 3.56 -23.04
C GLY A 93 -9.11 2.80 -21.80
N ASN A 94 -8.77 1.51 -21.78
CA ASN A 94 -9.09 0.59 -20.70
C ASN A 94 -8.38 0.98 -19.40
N ARG A 95 -9.12 0.95 -18.28
CA ARG A 95 -8.65 1.35 -16.93
C ARG A 95 -8.36 0.17 -16.00
N SER A 96 -7.92 -0.97 -16.56
CA SER A 96 -7.53 -2.10 -15.70
C SER A 96 -6.22 -1.77 -14.96
N GLU A 97 -6.15 -2.08 -13.67
CA GLU A 97 -4.99 -1.78 -12.81
C GLU A 97 -3.68 -2.30 -13.43
N ALA A 98 -3.70 -3.53 -13.95
CA ALA A 98 -2.54 -4.14 -14.62
C ALA A 98 -2.10 -3.35 -15.86
N LEU A 99 -3.04 -2.86 -16.68
CA LEU A 99 -2.71 -2.08 -17.87
C LEU A 99 -2.19 -0.70 -17.51
N ILE A 100 -2.76 -0.06 -16.48
CA ILE A 100 -2.29 1.24 -16.00
C ILE A 100 -0.82 1.14 -15.57
N LEU A 101 -0.47 0.12 -14.77
CA LEU A 101 0.90 -0.13 -14.36
C LEU A 101 1.82 -0.38 -15.55
N GLN A 102 1.41 -1.25 -16.49
CA GLN A 102 2.21 -1.54 -17.68
C GLN A 102 2.48 -0.27 -18.52
N LYS A 103 1.45 0.52 -18.80
CA LYS A 103 1.59 1.76 -19.58
C LYS A 103 2.39 2.83 -18.86
N SER A 104 2.32 2.86 -17.53
CA SER A 104 3.16 3.75 -16.73
C SER A 104 4.64 3.40 -16.88
N VAL A 105 5.00 2.10 -16.82
CA VAL A 105 6.38 1.65 -17.04
C VAL A 105 6.85 1.95 -18.46
N ASP A 106 6.02 1.68 -19.47
CA ASP A 106 6.33 1.99 -20.87
C ASP A 106 6.59 3.50 -21.06
N HIS A 107 5.77 4.35 -20.42
CA HIS A 107 5.92 5.80 -20.51
C HIS A 107 7.21 6.30 -19.84
N ILE A 108 7.57 5.77 -18.67
CA ILE A 108 8.84 6.10 -18.00
C ILE A 108 10.03 5.76 -18.90
N LYS A 109 10.02 4.56 -19.53
CA LYS A 109 11.07 4.16 -20.47
C LYS A 109 11.18 5.12 -21.65
N GLN A 110 10.05 5.52 -22.23
CA GLN A 110 10.02 6.49 -23.32
C GLN A 110 10.57 7.85 -22.88
N LEU A 111 10.21 8.35 -21.70
CA LEU A 111 10.74 9.60 -21.16
C LEU A 111 12.26 9.56 -20.98
N ILE A 112 12.81 8.44 -20.50
CA ILE A 112 14.27 8.25 -20.39
C ILE A 112 14.94 8.31 -21.76
N THR A 113 14.40 7.62 -22.76
CA THR A 113 14.91 7.68 -24.14
C THR A 113 14.90 9.11 -24.67
N VAL A 114 13.76 9.80 -24.57
CA VAL A 114 13.62 11.18 -25.03
C VAL A 114 14.58 12.13 -24.29
N LYS A 115 14.77 11.95 -22.98
CA LYS A 115 15.75 12.71 -22.19
C LYS A 115 17.17 12.53 -22.72
N ASN A 116 17.56 11.30 -23.01
CA ASN A 116 18.90 10.99 -23.53
C ASN A 116 19.07 11.56 -24.93
N ASP A 117 18.10 11.39 -25.82
CA ASP A 117 18.14 11.95 -27.17
C ASP A 117 18.28 13.48 -27.15
N LEU A 118 17.56 14.16 -26.25
CA LEU A 118 17.67 15.61 -26.05
C LEU A 118 19.05 16.01 -25.50
N LYS A 119 19.59 15.27 -24.53
CA LYS A 119 20.96 15.48 -24.04
C LYS A 119 21.98 15.34 -25.16
N ASP A 120 21.82 14.35 -26.02
CA ASP A 120 22.71 14.10 -27.16
C ASP A 120 22.64 15.24 -28.17
N GLN A 121 21.44 15.71 -28.51
CA GLN A 121 21.25 16.88 -29.37
C GLN A 121 21.89 18.15 -28.80
N ILE A 122 21.78 18.37 -27.49
CA ILE A 122 22.43 19.51 -26.82
C ILE A 122 23.95 19.39 -26.93
N ARG A 123 24.52 18.20 -26.69
CA ARG A 123 25.96 17.97 -26.83
C ARG A 123 26.46 18.24 -28.26
N ASP A 124 25.71 17.80 -29.26
CA ASP A 124 26.05 18.01 -30.67
C ASP A 124 25.99 19.50 -31.04
N LEU A 125 24.96 20.21 -30.57
CA LEU A 125 24.83 21.65 -30.80
C LEU A 125 25.91 22.45 -30.07
N HIS A 126 26.26 22.11 -28.84
CA HIS A 126 27.36 22.74 -28.11
C HIS A 126 28.71 22.52 -28.82
N ALA A 127 28.96 21.30 -29.32
CA ALA A 127 30.15 21.00 -30.12
C ALA A 127 30.20 21.81 -31.42
N LEU A 128 29.05 22.03 -32.06
CA LEU A 128 28.93 22.85 -33.27
C LEU A 128 29.16 24.34 -33.00
N LEU A 129 28.64 24.86 -31.87
CA LEU A 129 28.77 26.26 -31.48
C LEU A 129 30.17 26.60 -30.92
N GLY A 130 30.99 25.59 -30.64
CA GLY A 130 32.32 25.76 -30.07
C GLY A 130 32.30 26.23 -28.60
N GLU A 131 31.14 26.15 -27.94
CA GLU A 131 31.03 26.38 -26.51
C GLU A 131 31.65 25.19 -25.78
N SER A 132 32.68 25.46 -24.98
CA SER A 132 33.33 24.43 -24.15
C SER A 132 32.27 23.78 -23.26
N PRO A 133 32.21 22.44 -23.17
CA PRO A 133 31.35 21.76 -22.21
C PRO A 133 31.87 22.10 -20.82
N TYR A 134 31.37 23.18 -20.22
CA TYR A 134 31.56 23.40 -18.80
C TYR A 134 30.60 22.46 -18.08
N ASP A 135 31.20 21.54 -17.33
CA ASP A 135 30.59 20.42 -16.65
C ASP A 135 29.49 20.86 -15.66
N GLU A 136 28.24 20.93 -16.10
CA GLU A 136 27.07 20.90 -15.20
C GLU A 136 26.46 19.49 -15.05
N ASP A 137 27.04 18.45 -15.68
CA ASP A 137 26.58 17.05 -15.53
C ASP A 137 27.48 16.22 -14.59
N SER A 138 28.38 16.86 -13.84
CA SER A 138 29.19 16.21 -12.81
C SER A 138 28.60 16.42 -11.40
N SER A 139 27.40 15.91 -11.15
CA SER A 139 26.98 15.30 -9.88
C SER A 139 25.48 14.93 -9.88
N GLU A 140 25.20 13.67 -9.55
CA GLU A 140 23.96 13.11 -8.95
C GLU A 140 22.96 12.25 -9.73
N ASP A 141 23.00 12.07 -11.06
CA ASP A 141 21.88 11.36 -11.75
C ASP A 141 22.20 10.02 -12.42
N ASP A 142 23.33 9.37 -12.10
CA ASP A 142 23.66 8.02 -12.60
C ASP A 142 23.59 6.93 -11.51
N LEU A 143 22.62 7.04 -10.59
CA LEU A 143 22.29 5.97 -9.67
C LEU A 143 21.11 5.14 -10.20
N ALA A 144 21.47 4.06 -10.89
CA ALA A 144 20.80 2.76 -10.82
C ALA A 144 19.34 2.65 -11.31
N TYR A 145 19.13 2.81 -12.62
CA TYR A 145 17.91 2.28 -13.27
C TYR A 145 18.15 1.11 -14.24
N SER A 146 19.40 0.71 -14.48
CA SER A 146 19.73 -0.38 -15.41
C SER A 146 19.67 -1.80 -14.82
N ALA A 147 19.10 -1.99 -13.62
CA ALA A 147 19.20 -3.26 -12.89
C ALA A 147 17.87 -3.94 -12.48
N TYR A 148 16.70 -3.49 -12.97
CA TYR A 148 15.43 -4.19 -12.73
C TYR A 148 14.53 -4.24 -13.97
#